data_AF-A0A8S4EUY6-F1
#
_entry.id   AF-A0A8S4EUY6-F1
#
_cell.length_a   1.000
_cell.length_b   1.000
_cell.length_c   1.000
_cell.angle_alpha   90.00
_cell.angle_beta   90.00
_cell.angle_gamma   90.00
#
_symmetry.space_group_name_H-M   'P 1'
#
loop_
_entity.id
_entity.type
_entity.pdbx_description
1 polymer ?
#
loop_
_entity_poly.entity_id
_entity_poly.type
_entity_poly.pdbx_seq_one_letter_code
_entity_poly.pdbx_strand_id
1 'polypeptide(L)'
;MKEREENEKEFECLLQKNTVLKNEMCEQDILYQDLQGKCDELNGLLRSYHQCQNIHEAALSQIHSLEQQLAEANGDLQRRNEEKERDENDKTIALYEELVNSQCKAVPTIDLTTPCKEPCEHKVTTKIIGANKRKKYCKINRFIKRSQHTVRKIQKSSHHHMKSINEENVRLGLLVHKYENEILVHRQELSECNTYYEMNMAMLQRRLVNLESALNSTRVPYSGDITTSPQMSASPEQPADSVLPTDAQLPPACPPADVHPTTTICNDESVVETSSVLPPDAQLPPACNLHENQPTTVCNDETAVQTTSPSPCDQPEIALSSTPRTGLLREAPYETIVFSDKLGSKMGHMLNDYLRQNVVNICMPGATFKQIVDRIISGQYSLNTTIVVLVGNSIDVKKEDLIQCYDALSDMNGDSGGPAQVLDGCAWRVVGVTSVGRACGAPRTPALYATVLREFVAAVITMY
;
A
#
# COMPACT_ATOMS: atom_id res chain seq x y z
N MET A 1 21.82 25.04 79.05
CA MET A 1 20.72 24.13 78.71
C MET A 1 19.86 24.74 77.60
N LYS A 2 19.23 25.90 77.82
CA LYS A 2 18.41 26.59 76.79
C LYS A 2 19.09 26.80 75.43
N GLU A 3 20.31 27.32 75.39
CA GLU A 3 21.08 27.50 74.14
C GLU A 3 21.36 26.18 73.40
N ARG A 4 21.55 25.08 74.14
CA ARG A 4 21.72 23.75 73.53
C ARG A 4 20.43 23.29 72.86
N GLU A 5 19.29 23.50 73.51
CA GLU A 5 17.97 23.15 72.96
C GLU A 5 17.62 24.02 71.73
N GLU A 6 18.02 25.29 71.72
CA GLU A 6 17.87 26.18 70.56
C GLU A 6 18.74 25.72 69.38
N ASN A 7 20.00 25.39 69.64
CA ASN A 7 20.91 24.86 68.61
C ASN A 7 20.44 23.50 68.06
N GLU A 8 19.88 22.63 68.90
CA GLU A 8 19.33 21.34 68.48
C GLU A 8 18.11 21.52 67.57
N LYS A 9 17.20 22.44 67.90
CA LYS A 9 16.05 22.79 67.06
C LYS A 9 16.46 23.40 65.71
N GLU A 10 17.47 24.28 65.71
CA GLU A 10 17.99 24.85 64.47
C GLU A 10 18.60 23.76 63.58
N PHE A 11 19.36 22.84 64.18
CA PHE A 11 19.93 21.70 63.46
C PHE A 11 18.85 20.78 62.87
N GLU A 12 17.81 20.44 63.63
CA GLU A 12 16.67 19.66 63.12
C GLU A 12 15.95 20.38 61.97
N CYS A 13 15.72 21.69 62.08
CA CYS A 13 15.13 22.50 61.03
C CYS A 13 15.98 22.49 59.75
N LEU A 14 17.29 22.63 59.87
CA LEU A 14 18.23 22.55 58.75
C LEU A 14 18.23 21.16 58.11
N LEU A 15 18.17 20.10 58.91
CA LEU A 15 18.10 18.72 58.42
C LEU A 15 16.81 18.47 57.64
N GLN A 16 15.67 18.98 58.14
CA GLN A 16 14.39 18.90 57.45
C GLN A 16 14.43 19.67 56.13
N LYS A 17 14.96 20.89 56.12
CA LYS A 17 15.12 21.68 54.88
C LYS A 17 16.04 20.99 53.87
N ASN A 18 17.16 20.39 54.32
CA ASN A 18 18.05 19.63 53.45
C ASN A 18 17.36 18.41 52.83
N THR A 19 16.50 17.74 53.61
CA THR A 19 15.72 16.60 53.14
C THR A 19 14.70 17.02 52.08
N VAL A 20 13.98 18.12 52.29
CA VAL A 20 13.04 18.67 51.29
C VAL A 20 13.77 19.05 50.00
N LEU A 21 14.88 19.78 50.09
CA LEU A 21 15.66 20.18 48.90
C LEU A 21 16.21 18.98 48.13
N LYS A 22 16.62 17.90 48.81
CA LYS A 22 17.05 16.65 48.15
C LYS A 22 15.91 15.98 47.40
N ASN A 23 14.71 15.97 47.97
CA ASN A 23 13.53 15.42 47.30
C ASN A 23 13.15 16.26 46.08
N GLU A 24 13.11 17.58 46.21
CA GLU A 24 12.86 18.51 45.10
C GLU A 24 13.88 18.33 43.96
N MET A 25 15.17 18.18 44.30
CA MET A 25 16.23 17.91 43.32
C MET A 25 16.03 16.56 42.62
N CYS A 26 15.65 15.51 43.35
CA CYS A 26 15.33 14.21 42.79
C CYS A 26 14.13 14.26 41.83
N GLU A 27 13.07 14.99 42.21
CA GLU A 27 11.90 15.20 41.35
C GLU A 27 12.27 15.97 40.06
N GLN A 28 13.12 16.99 40.16
CA GLN A 28 13.61 17.72 38.99
C GLN A 28 14.45 16.83 38.06
N ASP A 29 15.30 15.96 38.61
CA ASP A 29 16.09 15.01 37.82
C ASP A 29 15.22 14.00 37.07
N ILE A 30 14.15 13.49 37.71
CA ILE A 30 13.17 12.61 37.06
C ILE A 30 12.46 13.34 35.91
N LEU A 31 12.00 14.58 36.13
CA LEU A 31 11.35 15.37 35.09
C LEU A 31 12.29 15.66 33.90
N TYR A 32 13.57 15.91 34.16
CA TYR A 32 14.56 16.11 33.11
C TYR A 32 14.78 14.84 32.29
N GLN A 33 14.87 13.67 32.93
CA GLN A 33 14.99 12.39 32.24
C GLN A 33 13.76 12.07 31.37
N ASP A 34 12.56 12.34 31.87
CA ASP A 34 11.32 12.17 31.10
C ASP A 34 11.28 13.11 29.88
N LEU A 35 11.72 14.36 30.04
CA LEU A 35 11.80 15.32 28.95
C LEU A 35 12.82 14.87 27.89
N GLN A 36 13.98 14.36 28.32
CA GLN A 36 14.99 13.81 27.44
C GLN A 36 14.44 12.61 26.64
N GLY A 37 13.71 11.70 27.29
CA GLY A 37 13.06 10.56 26.63
C GLY A 37 12.04 11.00 25.57
N LYS A 38 11.27 12.06 25.84
CA LYS A 38 10.35 12.66 24.85
C LYS A 38 11.09 13.30 23.67
N CYS A 39 12.23 13.96 23.92
CA CYS A 39 13.07 14.50 22.86
C CYS A 39 13.63 13.39 21.96
N ASP A 40 14.08 12.27 22.53
CA ASP A 40 14.58 11.13 21.77
C ASP A 40 13.48 10.46 20.93
N GLU A 41 12.27 10.34 21.49
CA GLU A 41 11.09 9.87 20.76
C GLU A 41 10.73 10.78 19.58
N LEU A 42 10.71 12.10 19.79
CA LEU A 42 10.43 13.07 18.73
C LEU A 42 11.50 13.01 17.63
N ASN A 43 12.77 12.86 18.00
CA ASN A 43 13.86 12.66 17.04
C ASN A 43 13.70 11.36 16.25
N GLY A 44 13.21 10.29 16.88
CA GLY A 44 12.86 9.04 16.21
C GLY A 44 11.76 9.23 15.15
N LEU A 45 10.69 9.94 15.51
CA LEU A 45 9.60 10.28 14.59
C LEU A 45 10.09 11.15 13.42
N LEU A 46 10.93 12.13 13.68
CA LEU A 46 11.50 13.00 12.64
C LEU A 46 12.34 12.21 11.62
N ARG A 47 13.14 11.23 12.08
CA ARG A 47 13.89 10.35 11.18
C ARG A 47 12.97 9.48 10.32
N SER A 48 11.92 8.92 10.91
CA SER A 48 10.90 8.16 10.18
C SER A 48 10.21 9.01 9.12
N TYR A 49 9.86 10.25 9.46
CA TYR A 49 9.27 11.20 8.52
C TYR A 49 10.20 11.48 7.32
N HIS A 50 11.48 11.74 7.57
CA HIS A 50 12.46 11.91 6.49
C HIS A 50 12.62 10.66 5.62
N GLN A 51 12.58 9.47 6.20
CA GLN A 51 12.59 8.23 5.42
C GLN A 51 11.38 8.13 4.51
N CYS A 52 10.17 8.41 5.01
CA CYS A 52 8.95 8.45 4.21
C CYS A 52 9.03 9.50 3.09
N GLN A 53 9.57 10.68 3.38
CA GLN A 53 9.78 11.74 2.39
C GLN A 53 10.72 11.26 1.27
N ASN A 54 11.85 10.63 1.60
CA ASN A 54 12.79 10.11 0.60
C ASN A 54 12.15 9.03 -0.29
N ILE A 55 11.33 8.14 0.30
CA ILE A 55 10.59 7.13 -0.46
C ILE A 55 9.59 7.79 -1.41
N HIS A 56 8.89 8.82 -0.94
CA HIS A 56 7.93 9.57 -1.76
C HIS A 56 8.61 10.27 -2.94
N GLU A 57 9.75 10.95 -2.71
CA GLU A 57 10.53 11.60 -3.77
C GLU A 57 11.08 10.59 -4.79
N ALA A 58 11.52 9.41 -4.33
CA ALA A 58 11.95 8.32 -5.22
C ALA A 58 10.80 7.78 -6.08
N ALA A 59 9.61 7.62 -5.49
CA ALA A 59 8.41 7.17 -6.21
C ALA A 59 7.99 8.20 -7.27
N LEU A 60 7.98 9.50 -6.94
CA LEU A 60 7.70 10.57 -7.90
C LEU A 60 8.71 10.56 -9.06
N SER A 61 9.99 10.36 -8.77
CA SER A 61 11.04 10.27 -9.81
C SER A 61 10.80 9.07 -10.74
N GLN A 62 10.37 7.94 -10.19
CA GLN A 62 10.01 6.76 -10.98
C GLN A 62 8.79 7.00 -11.87
N ILE A 63 7.76 7.69 -11.36
CA ILE A 63 6.56 8.05 -12.14
C ILE A 63 6.96 8.91 -13.35
N HIS A 64 7.76 9.95 -13.15
CA HIS A 64 8.23 10.80 -14.26
C HIS A 64 9.02 10.01 -15.31
N SER A 65 9.86 9.05 -14.88
CA SER A 65 10.59 8.18 -15.82
C SER A 65 9.65 7.31 -16.66
N LEU A 66 8.60 6.77 -16.05
CA LEU A 66 7.60 5.96 -16.75
C LEU A 66 6.75 6.81 -17.71
N GLU A 67 6.38 8.03 -17.32
CA GLU A 67 5.69 8.98 -18.19
C GLU A 67 6.51 9.34 -19.42
N GLN A 68 7.83 9.55 -19.25
CA GLN A 68 8.73 9.78 -20.36
C GLN A 68 8.80 8.57 -21.31
N GLN A 69 8.97 7.36 -20.78
CA GLN A 69 8.99 6.13 -21.59
C GLN A 69 7.67 5.93 -22.35
N LEU A 70 6.53 6.24 -21.71
CA LEU A 70 5.22 6.17 -22.35
C LEU A 70 5.10 7.19 -23.50
N ALA A 71 5.60 8.41 -23.31
CA ALA A 71 5.62 9.44 -24.34
C ALA A 71 6.48 9.03 -25.54
N GLU A 72 7.67 8.46 -25.29
CA GLU A 72 8.55 7.91 -26.33
C GLU A 72 7.88 6.77 -27.11
N ALA A 73 7.28 5.81 -26.41
CA ALA A 73 6.55 4.69 -27.02
C ALA A 73 5.36 5.15 -27.88
N ASN A 74 4.63 6.17 -27.43
CA ASN A 74 3.54 6.78 -28.20
C ASN A 74 4.06 7.48 -29.46
N GLY A 75 5.20 8.18 -29.37
CA GLY A 75 5.88 8.76 -30.53
C GLY A 75 6.29 7.71 -31.55
N ASP A 76 6.81 6.57 -31.11
CA ASP A 76 7.17 5.43 -31.99
C ASP A 76 5.95 4.84 -32.69
N LEU A 77 4.85 4.65 -31.96
CA LEU A 77 3.59 4.16 -32.53
C LEU A 77 3.05 5.10 -33.59
N GLN A 78 3.07 6.41 -33.33
CA GLN A 78 2.64 7.42 -34.30
C GLN A 78 3.49 7.36 -35.58
N ARG A 79 4.83 7.31 -35.46
CA ARG A 79 5.74 7.19 -36.62
C ARG A 79 5.44 5.95 -37.46
N ARG A 80 5.20 4.79 -36.83
CA ARG A 80 4.84 3.56 -37.55
C ARG A 80 3.48 3.65 -38.25
N ASN A 81 2.51 4.32 -37.65
CA ASN A 81 1.22 4.54 -38.29
C ASN A 81 1.36 5.44 -39.53
N GLU A 82 2.11 6.53 -39.43
CA GLU A 82 2.40 7.42 -40.56
C GLU A 82 3.19 6.73 -41.68
N GLU A 83 4.13 5.85 -41.35
CA GLU A 83 4.84 5.00 -42.33
C GLU A 83 3.89 4.02 -43.01
N LYS A 84 3.02 3.35 -42.24
CA LYS A 84 2.02 2.44 -42.79
C LYS A 84 1.03 3.15 -43.72
N GLU A 85 0.56 4.33 -43.35
CA GLU A 85 -0.33 5.13 -44.20
C GLU A 85 0.35 5.55 -45.51
N ARG A 86 1.63 5.94 -45.45
CA ARG A 86 2.43 6.22 -46.65
C ARG A 86 2.57 4.99 -47.54
N ASP A 87 2.91 3.83 -46.98
CA ASP A 87 3.01 2.57 -47.72
C ASP A 87 1.70 2.16 -48.40
N GLU A 88 0.57 2.37 -47.72
CA GLU A 88 -0.77 2.10 -48.25
C GLU A 88 -1.13 3.07 -49.38
N ASN A 89 -0.76 4.35 -49.26
CA ASN A 89 -0.93 5.34 -50.30
C ASN A 89 -0.05 5.02 -51.53
N ASP A 90 1.22 4.67 -51.33
CA ASP A 90 2.15 4.29 -52.41
C ASP A 90 1.66 3.05 -53.16
N LYS A 91 1.14 2.04 -52.44
CA LYS A 91 0.50 0.87 -53.07
C LYS A 91 -0.72 1.27 -53.90
N THR A 92 -1.53 2.21 -53.39
CA THR A 92 -2.72 2.69 -54.10
C THR A 92 -2.35 3.43 -55.39
N ILE A 93 -1.31 4.28 -55.34
CA ILE A 93 -0.76 4.99 -56.50
C ILE A 93 -0.19 3.97 -57.51
N ALA A 94 0.61 3.00 -57.07
CA ALA A 94 1.17 1.97 -57.94
C ALA A 94 0.08 1.14 -58.66
N LEU A 95 -0.99 0.76 -57.95
CA LEU A 95 -2.13 0.07 -58.55
C LEU A 95 -2.87 0.94 -59.57
N TYR A 96 -3.00 2.24 -59.29
CA TYR A 96 -3.60 3.20 -60.22
C TYR A 96 -2.76 3.33 -61.50
N GLU A 97 -1.44 3.47 -61.37
CA GLU A 97 -0.51 3.52 -62.51
C GLU A 97 -0.54 2.23 -63.33
N GLU A 98 -0.58 1.06 -62.68
CA GLU A 98 -0.74 -0.23 -63.38
C GLU A 98 -2.04 -0.28 -64.19
N LEU A 99 -3.14 0.22 -63.60
CA LEU A 99 -4.44 0.28 -64.26
C LEU A 99 -4.41 1.20 -65.49
N VAL A 100 -3.84 2.41 -65.35
CA VAL A 100 -3.70 3.40 -66.43
C VAL A 100 -2.82 2.84 -67.56
N ASN A 101 -1.65 2.28 -67.22
CA ASN A 101 -0.73 1.69 -68.19
C ASN A 101 -1.33 0.46 -68.90
N SER A 102 -2.20 -0.30 -68.23
CA SER A 102 -2.88 -1.44 -68.83
C SER A 102 -3.93 -1.04 -69.89
N GLN A 103 -4.57 0.12 -69.75
CA GLN A 103 -5.58 0.63 -70.69
C GLN A 103 -4.98 1.15 -72.01
N CYS A 104 -3.69 1.49 -72.05
CA CYS A 104 -3.02 1.94 -73.27
C CYS A 104 -2.75 0.81 -74.30
N LYS A 105 -2.92 -0.46 -73.94
CA LYS A 105 -2.90 -1.56 -74.92
C LYS A 105 -4.22 -1.56 -75.69
N ALA A 106 -4.24 -0.84 -76.81
CA ALA A 106 -5.30 -0.74 -77.82
C ALA A 106 -6.47 -1.69 -77.53
N VAL A 107 -7.42 -1.22 -76.71
CA VAL A 107 -8.72 -1.86 -76.60
C VAL A 107 -9.24 -1.90 -78.03
N PRO A 108 -9.47 -3.07 -78.64
CA PRO A 108 -10.01 -3.12 -79.98
C PRO A 108 -11.32 -2.34 -79.94
N THR A 109 -11.37 -1.23 -80.66
CA THR A 109 -12.52 -0.35 -80.74
C THR A 109 -13.68 -1.21 -81.22
N ILE A 110 -14.56 -1.59 -80.31
CA ILE A 110 -15.82 -2.23 -80.66
C ILE A 110 -16.65 -1.07 -81.22
N ASP A 111 -16.60 -0.92 -82.54
CA ASP A 111 -17.45 0.01 -83.26
C ASP A 111 -18.91 -0.44 -83.09
N LEU A 112 -19.59 0.15 -82.10
CA LEU A 112 -21.02 -0.04 -81.85
C LEU A 112 -21.88 0.79 -82.80
N THR A 113 -21.28 1.52 -83.75
CA THR A 113 -22.00 2.40 -84.67
C THR A 113 -22.20 1.82 -86.07
N THR A 114 -21.81 0.56 -86.32
CA THR A 114 -22.22 -0.15 -87.54
C THR A 114 -23.60 -0.80 -87.34
N PRO A 115 -24.72 -0.22 -87.85
CA PRO A 115 -25.99 -0.92 -87.87
C PRO A 115 -25.87 -2.12 -88.83
N CYS A 116 -25.86 -3.33 -88.28
CA CYS A 116 -26.05 -4.55 -89.05
C CYS A 116 -27.41 -4.52 -89.76
N LYS A 117 -27.42 -4.00 -90.99
CA LYS A 117 -28.51 -4.14 -91.94
C LYS A 117 -28.30 -5.41 -92.77
N GLU A 118 -28.48 -6.58 -92.18
CA GLU A 118 -28.80 -7.77 -92.98
C GLU A 118 -29.80 -8.67 -92.22
N PRO A 119 -31.00 -8.92 -92.78
CA PRO A 119 -31.93 -9.91 -92.28
C PRO A 119 -31.49 -11.29 -92.78
N CYS A 120 -30.66 -11.98 -92.00
CA CYS A 120 -30.28 -13.36 -92.29
C CYS A 120 -31.13 -14.32 -91.45
N GLU A 121 -32.29 -14.68 -91.98
CA GLU A 121 -32.99 -15.91 -91.62
C GLU A 121 -32.16 -17.13 -92.04
N HIS A 122 -31.21 -17.57 -91.22
CA HIS A 122 -30.52 -18.84 -91.46
C HIS A 122 -30.68 -19.75 -90.25
N LYS A 123 -31.36 -20.88 -90.53
CA LYS A 123 -31.48 -22.09 -89.72
C LYS A 123 -30.27 -22.29 -88.81
N VAL A 124 -30.55 -22.23 -87.51
CA VAL A 124 -29.65 -22.61 -86.41
C VAL A 124 -29.32 -24.09 -86.55
N THR A 125 -28.29 -24.41 -87.34
CA THR A 125 -27.51 -25.61 -87.12
C THR A 125 -26.50 -25.26 -86.03
N THR A 126 -26.62 -25.95 -84.90
CA THR A 126 -25.72 -25.91 -83.75
C THR A 126 -24.32 -26.34 -84.19
N LYS A 127 -23.59 -25.45 -84.87
CA LYS A 127 -22.16 -25.59 -85.09
C LYS A 127 -21.49 -25.57 -83.72
N ILE A 128 -21.17 -26.79 -83.28
CA ILE A 128 -20.32 -27.18 -82.18
C ILE A 128 -19.33 -26.05 -81.90
N ILE A 129 -19.62 -25.29 -80.84
CA ILE A 129 -18.69 -24.31 -80.27
C ILE A 129 -17.40 -25.09 -80.01
N GLY A 130 -16.38 -24.80 -80.83
CA GLY A 130 -15.15 -25.59 -80.91
C GLY A 130 -14.59 -25.87 -79.52
N ALA A 131 -14.17 -27.11 -79.30
CA ALA A 131 -13.71 -27.65 -78.02
C ALA A 131 -12.73 -26.73 -77.25
N ASN A 132 -12.04 -25.83 -77.93
CA ASN A 132 -11.14 -24.82 -77.37
C ASN A 132 -11.85 -23.73 -76.54
N LYS A 133 -13.05 -23.26 -76.93
CA LYS A 133 -13.81 -22.27 -76.13
C LYS A 133 -14.33 -22.89 -74.83
N ARG A 134 -14.78 -24.14 -74.87
CA ARG A 134 -15.22 -24.89 -73.68
C ARG A 134 -14.06 -25.16 -72.71
N LYS A 135 -12.87 -25.50 -73.22
CA LYS A 135 -11.63 -25.60 -72.41
C LYS A 135 -11.25 -24.28 -71.75
N LYS A 136 -11.36 -23.15 -72.47
CA LYS A 136 -11.07 -21.81 -71.94
C LYS A 136 -12.05 -21.43 -70.82
N TYR A 137 -13.34 -21.69 -71.02
CA TYR A 137 -14.38 -21.46 -70.00
C TYR A 137 -14.15 -22.32 -68.74
N CYS A 138 -13.81 -23.60 -68.90
CA CYS A 138 -13.46 -24.47 -67.76
C CYS A 138 -12.22 -23.98 -67.00
N LYS A 139 -11.18 -23.47 -67.68
CA LYS A 139 -10.00 -22.87 -67.02
C LYS A 139 -10.38 -21.61 -66.21
N ILE A 140 -11.17 -20.72 -66.78
CA ILE A 140 -11.64 -19.50 -66.11
C ILE A 140 -12.49 -19.86 -64.88
N ASN A 141 -13.44 -20.77 -65.02
CA ASN A 141 -14.29 -21.17 -63.89
C ASN A 141 -13.49 -21.86 -62.77
N ARG A 142 -12.44 -22.61 -63.12
CA ARG A 142 -11.52 -23.20 -62.15
C ARG A 142 -10.67 -22.13 -61.43
N PHE A 143 -10.28 -21.06 -62.13
CA PHE A 143 -9.57 -19.92 -61.54
C PHE A 143 -10.47 -19.10 -60.61
N ILE A 144 -11.72 -18.83 -61.01
CA ILE A 144 -12.73 -18.16 -60.17
C ILE A 144 -12.97 -18.95 -58.89
N LYS A 145 -13.17 -20.28 -58.98
CA LYS A 145 -13.35 -21.12 -57.80
C LYS A 145 -12.14 -21.10 -56.86
N ARG A 146 -10.91 -21.11 -57.40
CA ARG A 146 -9.68 -20.98 -56.58
C ARG A 146 -9.62 -19.62 -55.89
N SER A 147 -9.88 -18.53 -56.61
CA SER A 147 -9.86 -17.17 -56.08
C SER A 147 -10.90 -16.98 -54.97
N GLN A 148 -12.13 -17.48 -55.18
CA GLN A 148 -13.19 -17.47 -54.16
C GLN A 148 -12.78 -18.27 -52.91
N HIS A 149 -12.07 -19.39 -53.08
CA HIS A 149 -11.59 -20.18 -51.94
C HIS A 149 -10.52 -19.42 -51.14
N THR A 150 -9.58 -18.74 -51.82
CA THR A 150 -8.56 -17.90 -51.16
C THR A 150 -9.20 -16.74 -50.39
N VAL A 151 -10.17 -16.03 -50.99
CA VAL A 151 -10.89 -14.94 -50.31
C VAL A 151 -11.62 -15.44 -49.06
N ARG A 152 -12.31 -16.57 -49.14
CA ARG A 152 -12.96 -17.18 -47.96
C ARG A 152 -11.96 -17.59 -46.89
N LYS A 153 -10.75 -18.04 -47.26
CA LYS A 153 -9.70 -18.40 -46.30
C LYS A 153 -9.18 -17.17 -45.56
N ILE A 154 -8.95 -16.07 -46.28
CA ILE A 154 -8.51 -14.78 -45.72
C ILE A 154 -9.59 -14.17 -44.81
N GLN A 155 -10.86 -14.22 -45.23
CA GLN A 155 -11.97 -13.75 -44.39
C GLN A 155 -12.10 -14.56 -43.09
N LYS A 156 -11.92 -15.89 -43.15
CA LYS A 156 -11.94 -16.75 -41.94
C LYS A 156 -10.77 -16.46 -40.99
N SER A 157 -9.56 -16.24 -41.51
CA SER A 157 -8.42 -15.89 -40.65
C SER A 157 -8.56 -14.50 -40.04
N SER A 158 -9.06 -13.52 -40.82
CA SER A 158 -9.37 -12.18 -40.33
C SER A 158 -10.42 -12.23 -39.21
N HIS A 159 -11.48 -13.01 -39.36
CA HIS A 159 -12.52 -13.12 -38.33
C HIS A 159 -11.99 -13.72 -37.01
N HIS A 160 -11.10 -14.72 -37.08
CA HIS A 160 -10.45 -15.26 -35.87
C HIS A 160 -9.54 -14.23 -35.19
N HIS A 161 -8.77 -13.47 -35.97
CA HIS A 161 -7.92 -12.42 -35.43
C HIS A 161 -8.74 -11.30 -34.77
N MET A 162 -9.83 -10.87 -35.40
CA MET A 162 -10.73 -9.85 -34.86
C MET A 162 -11.45 -10.34 -33.58
N LYS A 163 -11.78 -11.63 -33.50
CA LYS A 163 -12.33 -12.24 -32.28
C LYS A 163 -11.30 -12.22 -31.14
N SER A 164 -10.04 -12.57 -31.43
CA SER A 164 -8.95 -12.52 -30.45
C SER A 164 -8.69 -11.10 -29.94
N ILE A 165 -8.75 -10.09 -30.81
CA ILE A 165 -8.59 -8.68 -30.42
C ILE A 165 -9.76 -8.24 -29.51
N ASN A 166 -10.99 -8.63 -29.82
CA ASN A 166 -12.13 -8.30 -28.97
C ASN A 166 -12.06 -8.95 -27.59
N GLU A 167 -11.60 -10.20 -27.50
CA GLU A 167 -11.38 -10.87 -26.21
C GLU A 167 -10.30 -10.16 -25.36
N GLU A 168 -9.20 -9.73 -25.99
CA GLU A 168 -8.15 -8.98 -25.27
C GLU A 168 -8.62 -7.57 -24.87
N ASN A 169 -9.40 -6.87 -25.70
CA ASN A 169 -9.99 -5.58 -25.35
C ASN A 169 -10.94 -5.69 -24.15
N VAL A 170 -11.74 -6.76 -24.07
CA VAL A 170 -12.58 -7.03 -22.89
C VAL A 170 -11.70 -7.27 -21.66
N ARG A 171 -10.62 -8.05 -21.80
CA ARG A 171 -9.67 -8.32 -20.71
C ARG A 171 -9.01 -7.04 -20.20
N LEU A 172 -8.54 -6.18 -21.10
CA LEU A 172 -7.94 -4.89 -20.79
C LEU A 172 -8.96 -3.94 -20.15
N GLY A 173 -10.20 -3.89 -20.63
CA GLY A 173 -11.27 -3.08 -20.03
C GLY A 173 -11.56 -3.48 -18.58
N LEU A 174 -11.60 -4.79 -18.28
CA LEU A 174 -11.73 -5.28 -16.90
C LEU A 174 -10.53 -4.91 -16.02
N LEU A 175 -9.32 -4.91 -16.58
CA LEU A 175 -8.10 -4.53 -15.87
C LEU A 175 -8.08 -3.03 -15.54
N VAL A 176 -8.47 -2.18 -16.50
CA VAL A 176 -8.59 -0.72 -16.30
C VAL A 176 -9.61 -0.43 -15.20
N HIS A 177 -10.80 -1.02 -15.28
CA HIS A 177 -11.83 -0.85 -14.25
C HIS A 177 -11.36 -1.33 -12.86
N LYS A 178 -10.55 -2.40 -12.80
CA LYS A 178 -9.95 -2.86 -11.54
C LYS A 178 -9.02 -1.78 -10.95
N TYR A 179 -8.10 -1.23 -11.75
CA TYR A 179 -7.17 -0.21 -11.29
C TYR A 179 -7.85 1.12 -10.97
N GLU A 180 -8.90 1.50 -11.69
CA GLU A 180 -9.70 2.68 -11.35
C GLU A 180 -10.33 2.57 -9.95
N ASN A 181 -10.83 1.38 -9.58
CA ASN A 181 -11.34 1.15 -8.24
C ASN A 181 -10.23 1.18 -7.17
N GLU A 182 -9.07 0.59 -7.44
CA GLU A 182 -7.92 0.64 -6.52
C GLU A 182 -7.45 2.09 -6.30
N ILE A 183 -7.39 2.91 -7.36
CA ILE A 183 -7.06 4.33 -7.28
C ILE A 183 -8.10 5.12 -6.46
N LEU A 184 -9.39 4.81 -6.62
CA LEU A 184 -10.46 5.43 -5.84
C LEU A 184 -10.34 5.13 -4.34
N VAL A 185 -10.06 3.87 -3.98
CA VAL A 185 -9.82 3.47 -2.59
C VAL A 185 -8.64 4.23 -2.00
N HIS A 186 -7.51 4.28 -2.70
CA HIS A 186 -6.33 5.02 -2.22
C HIS A 186 -6.57 6.53 -2.11
N ARG A 187 -7.36 7.14 -3.00
CA ARG A 187 -7.76 8.55 -2.85
C ARG A 187 -8.61 8.77 -1.60
N GLN A 188 -9.51 7.85 -1.29
CA GLN A 188 -10.32 7.94 -0.08
C GLN A 188 -9.45 7.81 1.18
N GLU A 189 -8.56 6.81 1.23
CA GLU A 189 -7.61 6.64 2.34
C GLU A 189 -6.73 7.89 2.55
N LEU A 190 -6.25 8.49 1.45
CA LEU A 190 -5.47 9.73 1.52
C LEU A 190 -6.30 10.90 2.07
N SER A 191 -7.57 10.99 1.69
CA SER A 191 -8.49 12.02 2.21
C SER A 191 -8.77 11.83 3.71
N GLU A 192 -8.96 10.60 4.16
CA GLU A 192 -9.14 10.28 5.58
C GLU A 192 -7.88 10.60 6.38
N CYS A 193 -6.70 10.29 5.84
CA CYS A 193 -5.43 10.65 6.45
C CYS A 193 -5.24 12.18 6.53
N ASN A 194 -5.58 12.91 5.47
CA ASN A 194 -5.45 14.38 5.45
C ASN A 194 -6.39 15.06 6.47
N THR A 195 -7.65 14.60 6.56
CA THR A 195 -8.59 15.11 7.57
C THR A 195 -8.13 14.83 9.00
N TYR A 196 -7.52 13.67 9.25
CA TYR A 196 -6.90 13.35 10.54
C TYR A 196 -5.74 14.30 10.88
N TYR A 197 -4.86 14.59 9.92
CA TYR A 197 -3.77 15.55 10.11
C TYR A 197 -4.28 16.98 10.38
N GLU A 198 -5.29 17.43 9.63
CA GLU A 198 -5.91 18.74 9.85
C GLU A 198 -6.51 18.85 11.26
N MET A 199 -7.19 17.81 11.74
CA MET A 199 -7.74 17.78 13.11
C MET A 199 -6.64 17.87 14.17
N ASN A 200 -5.54 17.12 14.00
CA ASN A 200 -4.41 17.18 14.92
C ASN A 200 -3.71 18.54 14.91
N MET A 201 -3.54 19.15 13.75
CA MET A 201 -2.99 20.50 13.63
C MET A 201 -3.88 21.54 14.30
N ALA A 202 -5.20 21.45 14.13
CA ALA A 202 -6.15 22.33 14.80
C ALA A 202 -6.08 22.17 16.34
N MET A 203 -5.93 20.95 16.85
CA MET A 203 -5.76 20.70 18.29
C MET A 203 -4.46 21.30 18.83
N LEU A 204 -3.34 21.16 18.08
CA LEU A 204 -2.05 21.75 18.45
C LEU A 204 -2.10 23.28 18.45
N GLN A 205 -2.70 23.88 17.43
CA GLN A 205 -2.91 25.34 17.37
C GLN A 205 -3.74 25.83 18.55
N ARG A 206 -4.82 25.12 18.91
CA ARG A 206 -5.64 25.48 20.09
C ARG A 206 -4.85 25.38 21.40
N ARG A 207 -4.00 24.36 21.55
CA ARG A 207 -3.12 24.23 22.72
C ARG A 207 -2.11 25.37 22.81
N LEU A 208 -1.53 25.78 21.68
CA LEU A 208 -0.61 26.92 21.63
C LEU A 208 -1.29 28.22 22.09
N VAL A 209 -2.49 28.52 21.57
CA VAL A 209 -3.26 29.70 21.99
C VAL A 209 -3.59 29.67 23.49
N ASN A 210 -3.95 28.50 24.02
CA ASN A 210 -4.20 28.35 25.46
C ASN A 210 -2.94 28.59 26.29
N LEU A 211 -1.77 28.11 25.85
CA LEU A 211 -0.50 28.35 26.53
C LEU A 211 -0.08 29.82 26.46
N GLU A 212 -0.26 30.49 25.32
CA GLU A 212 -0.01 31.92 25.17
C GLU A 212 -0.90 32.76 26.09
N SER A 213 -2.19 32.44 26.19
CA SER A 213 -3.10 33.14 27.10
C SER A 213 -2.72 32.94 28.58
N ALA A 214 -2.30 31.74 28.97
CA ALA A 214 -1.83 31.45 30.33
C ALA A 214 -0.54 32.21 30.67
N LEU A 215 0.42 32.26 29.75
CA LEU A 215 1.65 33.06 29.88
C LEU A 215 1.34 34.55 30.05
N ASN A 216 0.41 35.09 29.25
CA ASN A 216 0.03 36.50 29.32
C ASN A 216 -0.73 36.83 30.62
N SER A 217 -1.58 35.92 31.12
CA SER A 217 -2.28 36.10 32.39
C SER A 217 -1.34 36.08 33.61
N THR A 218 -0.17 35.45 33.50
CA THR A 218 0.80 35.33 34.59
C THR A 218 1.70 36.58 34.69
N ARG A 219 1.76 37.42 33.65
CA ARG A 219 2.34 38.76 33.74
C ARG A 219 1.39 39.71 34.47
N VAL A 220 1.22 39.50 35.77
CA VAL A 220 0.79 40.59 36.64
C VAL A 220 1.88 41.65 36.58
N PRO A 221 1.58 42.91 36.22
CA PRO A 221 2.56 43.97 36.27
C PRO A 221 3.06 44.05 37.70
N TYR A 222 4.33 43.70 37.90
CA TYR A 222 5.03 43.91 39.16
C TYR A 222 5.10 45.44 39.33
N SER A 223 4.10 46.01 39.98
CA SER A 223 4.12 47.40 40.43
C SER A 223 5.19 47.47 41.49
N GLY A 224 6.40 47.82 41.06
CA GLY A 224 7.53 48.12 41.93
C GLY A 224 7.24 49.39 42.71
N ASP A 225 6.42 49.28 43.75
CA ASP A 225 6.42 50.25 44.84
C ASP A 225 7.67 49.98 45.68
N ILE A 226 8.76 50.65 45.30
CA ILE A 226 9.94 50.84 46.15
C ILE A 226 9.50 51.80 47.26
N THR A 227 8.85 51.27 48.30
CA THR A 227 8.60 52.04 49.53
C THR A 227 9.82 51.90 50.44
N THR A 228 10.58 52.98 50.51
CA THR A 228 11.61 53.26 51.51
C THR A 228 11.17 52.93 52.94
N SER A 229 12.08 52.32 53.71
CA SER A 229 11.99 52.09 55.17
C SER A 229 11.52 53.31 55.96
N PRO A 230 10.92 53.08 57.15
CA PRO A 230 11.65 53.54 58.33
C PRO A 230 11.63 52.56 59.53
N GLN A 231 12.78 52.60 60.21
CA GLN A 231 13.11 52.40 61.62
C GLN A 231 12.18 51.67 62.61
N MET A 232 12.89 50.90 63.43
CA MET A 232 12.55 50.26 64.69
C MET A 232 11.84 51.15 65.71
N SER A 233 10.82 50.62 66.38
CA SER A 233 10.60 50.81 67.82
C SER A 233 9.60 49.78 68.39
N ALA A 234 9.73 49.54 69.68
CA ALA A 234 9.29 48.38 70.47
C ALA A 234 7.78 48.28 70.82
N SER A 235 7.32 47.04 71.07
CA SER A 235 6.39 46.45 72.10
C SER A 235 5.44 47.33 72.96
N PRO A 236 4.42 46.78 73.68
CA PRO A 236 3.82 45.41 73.72
C PRO A 236 2.25 45.36 73.85
N GLU A 237 1.72 44.14 74.08
CA GLU A 237 0.46 43.74 74.77
C GLU A 237 -0.85 43.45 73.99
N GLN A 238 -1.52 42.39 74.51
CA GLN A 238 -2.70 41.60 74.11
C GLN A 238 -4.07 42.32 74.30
N PRO A 239 -5.28 41.67 74.30
CA PRO A 239 -5.88 40.56 73.51
C PRO A 239 -7.32 40.87 72.96
N ALA A 240 -7.89 39.88 72.27
CA ALA A 240 -9.31 39.47 72.24
C ALA A 240 -10.31 40.03 71.19
N ASP A 241 -11.16 39.07 70.78
CA ASP A 241 -12.52 39.15 70.25
C ASP A 241 -12.81 39.37 68.76
N SER A 242 -13.31 38.28 68.15
CA SER A 242 -14.68 38.13 67.60
C SER A 242 -15.17 39.14 66.56
N VAL A 243 -15.68 38.63 65.42
CA VAL A 243 -16.97 38.97 64.77
C VAL A 243 -16.93 38.68 63.24
N LEU A 244 -17.75 37.72 62.80
CA LEU A 244 -18.34 37.55 61.45
C LEU A 244 -18.99 38.88 60.98
N PRO A 245 -19.27 39.20 59.69
CA PRO A 245 -20.27 38.40 58.97
C PRO A 245 -20.39 38.52 57.41
N THR A 246 -21.35 37.73 56.92
CA THR A 246 -22.31 37.92 55.80
C THR A 246 -21.91 37.75 54.33
N ASP A 247 -22.66 36.82 53.73
CA ASP A 247 -23.04 36.65 52.32
C ASP A 247 -23.37 37.95 51.56
N ALA A 248 -23.05 37.96 50.27
CA ALA A 248 -23.76 38.76 49.28
C ALA A 248 -23.92 37.98 47.96
N GLN A 249 -25.16 37.97 47.48
CA GLN A 249 -25.73 37.22 46.37
C GLN A 249 -25.83 38.10 45.09
N LEU A 250 -25.65 37.46 43.92
CA LEU A 250 -26.23 37.73 42.57
C LEU A 250 -25.74 38.96 41.77
N PRO A 251 -25.90 39.02 40.41
CA PRO A 251 -26.73 38.15 39.53
C PRO A 251 -26.05 37.60 38.24
N PRO A 252 -26.73 36.72 37.45
CA PRO A 252 -26.32 36.32 36.11
C PRO A 252 -26.94 37.22 35.03
N ALA A 253 -26.20 37.45 33.93
CA ALA A 253 -26.70 38.13 32.74
C ALA A 253 -26.96 37.13 31.60
N CYS A 254 -28.13 37.26 30.97
CA CYS A 254 -28.62 36.51 29.81
C CYS A 254 -27.84 36.81 28.51
N PRO A 255 -27.99 35.97 27.45
CA PRO A 255 -27.33 36.15 26.15
C PRO A 255 -28.24 36.84 25.11
N PRO A 256 -27.67 37.38 24.02
CA PRO A 256 -28.39 37.51 22.73
C PRO A 256 -27.77 36.53 21.71
N ALA A 257 -28.54 35.68 21.03
CA ALA A 257 -29.55 35.93 19.99
C ALA A 257 -28.98 35.58 18.60
N ASP A 258 -29.85 34.94 17.82
CA ASP A 258 -29.63 34.27 16.54
C ASP A 258 -28.96 35.12 15.44
N VAL A 259 -28.11 34.47 14.65
CA VAL A 259 -27.80 34.90 13.27
C VAL A 259 -27.82 33.67 12.34
N HIS A 260 -28.75 33.70 11.39
CA HIS A 260 -28.88 32.77 10.26
C HIS A 260 -27.64 32.77 9.36
N PRO A 261 -27.29 31.65 8.70
CA PRO A 261 -26.40 31.68 7.54
C PRO A 261 -27.21 31.93 6.26
N THR A 262 -26.98 33.09 5.64
CA THR A 262 -27.39 33.36 4.26
C THR A 262 -26.29 32.87 3.32
N THR A 263 -26.65 31.95 2.43
CA THR A 263 -25.89 31.55 1.25
C THR A 263 -25.73 32.74 0.30
N THR A 264 -24.50 33.01 -0.15
CA THR A 264 -24.28 33.80 -1.37
C THR A 264 -23.13 33.18 -2.17
N ILE A 265 -23.53 32.63 -3.30
CA ILE A 265 -22.69 32.19 -4.40
C ILE A 265 -22.28 33.44 -5.17
N CYS A 266 -20.97 33.67 -5.34
CA CYS A 266 -20.45 34.59 -6.35
C CYS A 266 -19.54 33.80 -7.29
N ASN A 267 -20.07 33.54 -8.48
CA ASN A 267 -19.28 33.29 -9.67
C ASN A 267 -18.74 34.64 -10.13
N ASP A 268 -17.44 34.77 -10.31
CA ASP A 268 -16.87 35.80 -11.18
C ASP A 268 -15.87 35.12 -12.13
N GLU A 269 -16.33 34.95 -13.37
CA GLU A 269 -15.47 34.82 -14.54
C GLU A 269 -14.72 36.13 -14.73
N SER A 270 -13.39 36.09 -14.81
CA SER A 270 -12.62 37.16 -15.42
C SER A 270 -11.68 36.61 -16.48
N VAL A 271 -12.06 36.92 -17.72
CA VAL A 271 -11.24 36.87 -18.93
C VAL A 271 -10.15 37.93 -18.81
N VAL A 272 -8.88 37.54 -18.93
CA VAL A 272 -7.79 38.48 -19.27
C VAL A 272 -6.87 37.81 -20.29
N GLU A 273 -6.92 38.34 -21.51
CA GLU A 273 -5.94 38.11 -22.57
C GLU A 273 -4.62 38.86 -22.29
N THR A 274 -3.52 38.19 -22.62
CA THR A 274 -2.23 38.69 -23.14
C THR A 274 -1.49 39.82 -22.42
N SER A 275 -0.27 39.53 -21.95
CA SER A 275 0.97 40.08 -22.58
C SER A 275 2.25 39.51 -21.97
N SER A 276 3.16 39.18 -22.87
CA SER A 276 4.55 38.78 -22.73
C SER A 276 5.46 39.88 -22.17
N VAL A 277 6.24 39.59 -21.12
CA VAL A 277 7.56 40.21 -20.88
C VAL A 277 8.45 39.22 -20.09
N LEU A 278 9.57 38.82 -20.70
CA LEU A 278 10.70 38.11 -20.08
C LEU A 278 11.60 39.11 -19.31
N PRO A 279 12.18 38.74 -18.16
CA PRO A 279 13.42 39.36 -17.68
C PRO A 279 14.66 38.50 -18.01
N PRO A 280 15.83 39.14 -18.25
CA PRO A 280 17.05 38.46 -18.67
C PRO A 280 17.97 38.04 -17.49
N ASP A 281 18.85 37.10 -17.81
CA ASP A 281 20.18 36.87 -17.21
C ASP A 281 20.29 36.60 -15.70
N ALA A 282 20.31 35.32 -15.35
CA ALA A 282 21.01 34.81 -14.18
C ALA A 282 22.11 33.83 -14.62
N GLN A 283 23.35 34.19 -14.30
CA GLN A 283 24.59 33.53 -14.69
C GLN A 283 24.71 32.12 -14.06
N LEU A 284 25.09 31.14 -14.89
CA LEU A 284 25.52 29.80 -14.49
C LEU A 284 26.94 29.84 -13.86
N PRO A 285 27.20 29.10 -12.77
CA PRO A 285 28.56 28.82 -12.32
C PRO A 285 29.21 27.69 -13.14
N PRO A 286 30.56 27.63 -13.18
CA PRO A 286 31.29 26.85 -14.18
C PRO A 286 31.35 25.34 -13.88
N ALA A 287 31.45 24.58 -14.97
CA ALA A 287 31.58 23.14 -15.02
C ALA A 287 32.82 22.61 -14.27
N CYS A 288 32.60 21.64 -13.39
CA CYS A 288 33.65 20.75 -12.91
C CYS A 288 33.82 19.59 -13.91
N ASN A 289 35.00 19.52 -14.52
CA ASN A 289 35.48 18.37 -15.28
C ASN A 289 35.60 17.15 -14.37
N LEU A 290 34.93 16.05 -14.71
CA LEU A 290 35.22 14.73 -14.17
C LEU A 290 35.40 13.74 -15.33
N HIS A 291 36.56 13.10 -15.29
CA HIS A 291 37.13 12.15 -16.23
C HIS A 291 36.16 11.03 -16.65
N GLU A 292 36.00 10.86 -17.95
CA GLU A 292 35.59 9.61 -18.58
C GLU A 292 36.66 8.54 -18.31
N ASN A 293 36.26 7.44 -17.65
CA ASN A 293 36.98 6.18 -17.68
C ASN A 293 36.13 5.16 -18.45
N GLN A 294 36.51 4.89 -19.70
CA GLN A 294 36.06 3.75 -20.48
C GLN A 294 36.57 2.44 -19.86
N PRO A 295 35.78 1.35 -19.88
CA PRO A 295 36.32 0.01 -19.77
C PRO A 295 36.59 -0.56 -21.18
N THR A 296 37.87 -0.77 -21.46
CA THR A 296 38.40 -1.57 -22.57
C THR A 296 37.90 -3.01 -22.54
N THR A 297 37.38 -3.45 -23.68
CA THR A 297 37.14 -4.84 -24.05
C THR A 297 38.48 -5.58 -24.23
N VAL A 298 38.67 -6.67 -23.48
CA VAL A 298 39.75 -7.64 -23.73
C VAL A 298 39.12 -9.02 -23.89
N CYS A 299 39.29 -9.57 -25.10
CA CYS A 299 38.99 -10.95 -25.46
C CYS A 299 39.94 -11.91 -24.72
N ASN A 300 39.43 -13.05 -24.25
CA ASN A 300 40.23 -14.25 -24.05
C ASN A 300 39.40 -15.49 -24.39
N ASP A 301 39.95 -16.26 -25.32
CA ASP A 301 39.45 -17.52 -25.85
C ASP A 301 39.65 -18.71 -24.89
N GLU A 302 38.75 -19.67 -25.10
CA GLU A 302 38.76 -21.10 -24.83
C GLU A 302 39.92 -21.76 -24.05
N THR A 303 39.53 -22.61 -23.09
CA THR A 303 40.02 -24.01 -23.09
C THR A 303 39.03 -24.95 -22.42
N ALA A 304 38.56 -25.93 -23.18
CA ALA A 304 37.69 -27.01 -22.75
C ALA A 304 38.48 -28.14 -22.08
N VAL A 305 37.95 -28.71 -20.99
CA VAL A 305 38.32 -30.06 -20.52
C VAL A 305 37.05 -30.81 -20.09
N GLN A 306 36.79 -31.91 -20.80
CA GLN A 306 35.84 -32.97 -20.50
C GLN A 306 36.40 -33.94 -19.46
N THR A 307 35.54 -34.50 -18.59
CA THR A 307 35.68 -35.85 -18.01
C THR A 307 34.35 -36.22 -17.32
N THR A 308 33.43 -36.94 -17.96
CA THR A 308 33.23 -38.41 -17.93
C THR A 308 33.21 -39.07 -16.54
N SER A 309 32.05 -39.66 -16.24
CA SER A 309 31.77 -40.61 -15.17
C SER A 309 32.53 -41.93 -15.36
N PRO A 310 32.64 -42.73 -14.28
CA PRO A 310 32.02 -44.07 -14.36
C PRO A 310 31.43 -44.62 -13.04
N SER A 311 30.46 -45.52 -13.24
CA SER A 311 30.00 -46.57 -12.32
C SER A 311 30.85 -47.84 -12.54
N PRO A 312 31.13 -48.71 -11.54
CA PRO A 312 30.34 -49.96 -11.39
C PRO A 312 30.20 -50.52 -9.95
N CYS A 313 29.28 -51.48 -9.83
CA CYS A 313 28.93 -52.31 -8.66
C CYS A 313 30.06 -53.24 -8.16
N ASP A 314 30.07 -53.52 -6.85
CA ASP A 314 30.01 -54.86 -6.18
C ASP A 314 30.73 -54.90 -4.81
N GLN A 315 30.10 -55.63 -3.89
CA GLN A 315 30.33 -55.81 -2.43
C GLN A 315 31.58 -56.68 -2.08
N PRO A 316 32.14 -56.69 -0.83
CA PRO A 316 31.53 -57.38 0.33
C PRO A 316 31.67 -56.74 1.74
N GLU A 317 30.58 -56.86 2.50
CA GLU A 317 30.44 -57.30 3.89
C GLU A 317 31.68 -57.31 4.83
N ILE A 318 31.72 -56.34 5.76
CA ILE A 318 32.38 -56.51 7.07
C ILE A 318 31.48 -55.90 8.15
N ALA A 319 30.97 -56.76 9.03
CA ALA A 319 30.27 -56.40 10.26
C ALA A 319 31.27 -55.86 11.30
N LEU A 320 30.92 -54.75 11.98
CA LEU A 320 31.27 -54.53 13.39
C LEU A 320 30.63 -53.26 13.98
N SER A 321 30.00 -53.49 15.13
CA SER A 321 29.87 -52.60 16.30
C SER A 321 28.83 -51.47 16.28
N SER A 322 27.76 -51.76 17.00
CA SER A 322 26.69 -50.88 17.45
C SER A 322 27.14 -49.80 18.42
N THR A 323 26.92 -48.53 18.07
CA THR A 323 26.78 -47.42 19.03
C THR A 323 25.37 -46.83 18.93
N PRO A 324 24.71 -46.48 20.04
CA PRO A 324 23.31 -46.06 20.04
C PRO A 324 23.18 -44.68 19.37
N ARG A 325 22.54 -44.66 18.19
CA ARG A 325 22.05 -43.42 17.57
C ARG A 325 20.88 -42.89 18.39
N THR A 326 21.04 -41.68 18.91
CA THR A 326 19.96 -40.80 19.35
C THR A 326 18.93 -40.69 18.22
N GLY A 327 17.74 -41.23 18.46
CA GLY A 327 16.61 -41.10 17.55
C GLY A 327 16.19 -39.65 17.45
N LEU A 328 16.50 -39.01 16.32
CA LEU A 328 15.86 -37.76 15.92
C LEU A 328 14.36 -38.05 15.77
N LEU A 329 13.57 -37.54 16.70
CA LEU A 329 12.11 -37.50 16.60
C LEU A 329 11.77 -36.84 15.26
N ARG A 330 11.18 -37.61 14.35
CA ARG A 330 10.68 -37.13 13.07
C ARG A 330 9.53 -36.18 13.40
N GLU A 331 9.77 -34.88 13.30
CA GLU A 331 8.76 -33.85 13.59
C GLU A 331 7.49 -34.13 12.77
N ALA A 332 6.35 -34.14 13.45
CA ALA A 332 5.07 -34.36 12.79
C ALA A 332 4.81 -33.20 11.80
N PRO A 333 4.35 -33.49 10.58
CA PRO A 333 4.13 -32.47 9.55
C PRO A 333 3.10 -31.42 10.02
N TYR A 334 3.39 -30.15 9.76
CA TYR A 334 2.47 -29.05 10.02
C TYR A 334 1.22 -29.19 9.15
N GLU A 335 0.05 -29.07 9.78
CA GLU A 335 -1.25 -29.12 9.12
C GLU A 335 -1.95 -27.77 9.31
N THR A 336 -2.55 -27.24 8.26
CA THR A 336 -3.38 -26.03 8.36
C THR A 336 -4.81 -26.40 8.03
N ILE A 337 -5.76 -26.11 8.90
CA ILE A 337 -7.18 -26.35 8.66
C ILE A 337 -7.89 -25.01 8.51
N VAL A 338 -8.50 -24.81 7.35
CA VAL A 338 -9.26 -23.60 7.04
C VAL A 338 -10.74 -23.92 7.19
N PHE A 339 -11.42 -23.24 8.10
CA PHE A 339 -12.88 -23.26 8.18
C PHE A 339 -13.42 -22.03 7.46
N SER A 340 -14.31 -22.24 6.51
CA SER A 340 -14.92 -21.13 5.80
C SER A 340 -16.41 -21.32 5.60
N ASP A 341 -17.13 -20.22 5.44
CA ASP A 341 -18.42 -20.26 4.77
C ASP A 341 -18.23 -20.43 3.24
N LYS A 342 -19.21 -19.94 2.46
CA LYS A 342 -19.22 -20.00 1.00
C LYS A 342 -17.94 -19.41 0.35
N LEU A 343 -17.27 -18.46 0.99
CA LEU A 343 -16.11 -17.73 0.44
C LEU A 343 -14.89 -18.64 0.23
N GLY A 344 -14.63 -19.58 1.14
CA GLY A 344 -13.39 -20.35 1.13
C GLY A 344 -13.41 -21.61 0.26
N SER A 345 -14.51 -21.94 -0.43
CA SER A 345 -14.62 -23.16 -1.26
C SER A 345 -13.49 -23.37 -2.29
N LYS A 346 -12.80 -22.30 -2.72
CA LYS A 346 -11.66 -22.36 -3.65
C LYS A 346 -10.30 -22.04 -3.01
N MET A 347 -10.28 -21.57 -1.77
CA MET A 347 -9.05 -21.11 -1.12
C MET A 347 -8.14 -22.23 -0.66
N GLY A 348 -8.69 -23.39 -0.29
CA GLY A 348 -7.88 -24.53 0.14
C GLY A 348 -6.77 -24.91 -0.84
N HIS A 349 -7.10 -25.02 -2.12
CA HIS A 349 -6.12 -25.33 -3.17
C HIS A 349 -5.08 -24.23 -3.34
N MET A 350 -5.50 -22.96 -3.33
CA MET A 350 -4.57 -21.83 -3.45
C MET A 350 -3.59 -21.73 -2.27
N LEU A 351 -4.08 -21.94 -1.05
CA LEU A 351 -3.26 -21.89 0.16
C LEU A 351 -2.30 -23.08 0.25
N ASN A 352 -2.71 -24.26 -0.25
CA ASN A 352 -1.85 -25.44 -0.29
C ASN A 352 -0.62 -25.20 -1.19
N ASP A 353 -0.83 -24.62 -2.37
CA ASP A 353 0.25 -24.27 -3.30
C ASP A 353 1.20 -23.20 -2.71
N TYR A 354 0.65 -22.25 -1.94
CA TYR A 354 1.42 -21.15 -1.37
C TYR A 354 2.21 -21.54 -0.12
N LEU A 355 1.57 -22.24 0.83
CA LEU A 355 2.16 -22.57 2.14
C LEU A 355 3.07 -23.80 2.09
N ARG A 356 3.01 -24.62 1.03
CA ARG A 356 3.73 -25.91 0.92
C ARG A 356 3.50 -26.83 2.13
N GLN A 357 2.32 -26.73 2.74
CA GLN A 357 1.88 -27.51 3.90
C GLN A 357 0.53 -28.13 3.59
N ASN A 358 0.16 -29.22 4.28
CA ASN A 358 -1.14 -29.84 4.06
C ASN A 358 -2.26 -28.88 4.54
N VAL A 359 -2.98 -28.27 3.60
CA VAL A 359 -4.12 -27.40 3.90
C VAL A 359 -5.42 -28.17 3.73
N VAL A 360 -6.12 -28.44 4.84
CA VAL A 360 -7.45 -29.05 4.85
C VAL A 360 -8.50 -27.94 4.88
N ASN A 361 -9.29 -27.83 3.82
CA ASN A 361 -10.33 -26.80 3.74
C ASN A 361 -11.71 -27.38 4.06
N ILE A 362 -12.27 -26.97 5.18
CA ILE A 362 -13.61 -27.34 5.66
C ILE A 362 -14.55 -26.18 5.33
N CYS A 363 -15.10 -26.23 4.13
CA CYS A 363 -16.11 -25.30 3.66
C CYS A 363 -17.49 -25.73 4.17
N MET A 364 -18.19 -24.83 4.87
CA MET A 364 -19.54 -25.01 5.40
C MET A 364 -20.48 -23.95 4.80
N PRO A 365 -20.93 -24.09 3.54
CA PRO A 365 -21.77 -23.10 2.88
C PRO A 365 -23.08 -22.86 3.64
N GLY A 366 -23.35 -21.59 3.98
CA GLY A 366 -24.55 -21.21 4.73
C GLY A 366 -24.50 -21.51 6.22
N ALA A 367 -23.35 -22.00 6.74
CA ALA A 367 -23.17 -22.12 8.17
C ALA A 367 -23.03 -20.73 8.81
N THR A 368 -23.69 -20.55 9.95
CA THR A 368 -23.47 -19.36 10.78
C THR A 368 -22.10 -19.41 11.43
N PHE A 369 -21.56 -18.26 11.83
CA PHE A 369 -20.28 -18.20 12.54
C PHE A 369 -20.26 -19.15 13.75
N LYS A 370 -21.35 -19.17 14.54
CA LYS A 370 -21.51 -20.10 15.65
C LYS A 370 -21.35 -21.57 15.25
N GLN A 371 -21.96 -21.99 14.13
CA GLN A 371 -21.84 -23.38 13.66
C GLN A 371 -20.41 -23.72 13.22
N ILE A 372 -19.68 -22.75 12.67
CA ILE A 372 -18.26 -22.91 12.34
C ILE A 372 -17.43 -23.06 13.62
N VAL A 373 -17.68 -22.23 14.64
CA VAL A 373 -17.00 -22.30 15.95
C VAL A 373 -17.31 -23.60 16.68
N ASP A 374 -18.58 -24.01 16.74
CA ASP A 374 -19.00 -25.29 17.34
C ASP A 374 -18.31 -26.47 16.63
N ARG A 375 -18.09 -26.37 15.32
CA ARG A 375 -17.35 -27.38 14.54
C ARG A 375 -15.85 -27.37 14.86
N ILE A 376 -15.28 -26.21 15.16
CA ILE A 376 -13.89 -26.09 15.63
C ILE A 376 -13.75 -26.75 17.00
N ILE A 377 -14.58 -26.36 17.96
CA ILE A 377 -14.51 -26.87 19.35
C ILE A 377 -14.74 -28.39 19.41
N SER A 378 -15.60 -28.93 18.56
CA SER A 378 -15.87 -30.38 18.50
C SER A 378 -14.83 -31.19 17.71
N GLY A 379 -13.89 -30.53 17.02
CA GLY A 379 -12.86 -31.21 16.24
C GLY A 379 -11.72 -31.75 17.11
N GLN A 380 -11.15 -32.89 16.71
CA GLN A 380 -9.87 -33.36 17.24
C GLN A 380 -8.76 -32.91 16.28
N TYR A 381 -7.86 -32.07 16.77
CA TYR A 381 -6.74 -31.55 15.99
C TYR A 381 -5.41 -32.04 16.56
N SER A 382 -4.42 -32.16 15.68
CA SER A 382 -3.07 -32.49 16.11
C SER A 382 -2.39 -31.28 16.76
N LEU A 383 -1.37 -31.51 17.57
CA LEU A 383 -0.63 -30.46 18.28
C LEU A 383 0.05 -29.42 17.37
N ASN A 384 0.18 -29.69 16.07
CA ASN A 384 0.80 -28.81 15.06
C ASN A 384 -0.22 -28.31 14.01
N THR A 385 -1.51 -28.30 14.36
CA THR A 385 -2.57 -27.83 13.47
C THR A 385 -2.81 -26.33 13.64
N THR A 386 -2.64 -25.55 12.57
CA THR A 386 -3.04 -24.13 12.53
C THR A 386 -4.47 -24.03 12.04
N ILE A 387 -5.35 -23.34 12.78
CA ILE A 387 -6.76 -23.17 12.40
C ILE A 387 -6.98 -21.75 11.88
N VAL A 388 -7.52 -21.64 10.68
CA VAL A 388 -7.85 -20.35 10.04
C VAL A 388 -9.36 -20.29 9.84
N VAL A 389 -10.01 -19.22 10.29
CA VAL A 389 -11.47 -19.05 10.14
C VAL A 389 -11.76 -17.89 9.20
N LEU A 390 -12.49 -18.17 8.12
CA LEU A 390 -12.86 -17.19 7.09
C LEU A 390 -14.38 -17.06 7.04
N VAL A 391 -14.88 -15.89 7.45
CA VAL A 391 -16.30 -15.56 7.45
C VAL A 391 -16.55 -14.51 6.38
N GLY A 392 -17.27 -14.87 5.32
CA GLY A 392 -17.46 -14.03 4.14
C GLY A 392 -18.50 -12.92 4.31
N ASN A 393 -19.38 -13.03 5.32
CA ASN A 393 -20.37 -12.00 5.61
C ASN A 393 -20.16 -11.45 7.03
N SER A 394 -19.46 -10.32 7.14
CA SER A 394 -19.14 -9.68 8.42
C SER A 394 -20.37 -9.16 9.18
N ILE A 395 -21.52 -9.05 8.49
CA ILE A 395 -22.77 -8.51 9.03
C ILE A 395 -23.34 -9.41 10.15
N ASP A 396 -23.04 -10.71 10.12
CA ASP A 396 -23.59 -11.68 11.07
C ASP A 396 -22.66 -12.01 12.24
N VAL A 397 -21.45 -11.42 12.30
CA VAL A 397 -20.49 -11.66 13.38
C VAL A 397 -20.58 -10.52 14.38
N LYS A 398 -21.24 -10.75 15.51
CA LYS A 398 -21.26 -9.77 16.60
C LYS A 398 -19.95 -9.83 17.36
N LYS A 399 -19.58 -8.70 17.97
CA LYS A 399 -18.38 -8.62 18.83
C LYS A 399 -18.44 -9.65 19.96
N GLU A 400 -19.62 -9.90 20.49
CA GLU A 400 -19.88 -10.89 21.54
C GLU A 400 -19.59 -12.32 21.07
N ASP A 401 -19.90 -12.65 19.81
CA ASP A 401 -19.64 -13.98 19.26
C ASP A 401 -18.12 -14.23 19.08
N LEU A 402 -17.37 -13.18 18.72
CA LEU A 402 -15.90 -13.24 18.65
C LEU A 402 -15.27 -13.41 20.03
N ILE A 403 -15.77 -12.68 21.03
CA ILE A 403 -15.31 -12.83 22.42
C ILE A 403 -15.62 -14.23 22.93
N GLN A 404 -16.84 -14.75 22.70
CA GLN A 404 -17.20 -16.10 23.10
C GLN A 404 -16.36 -17.18 22.41
N CYS A 405 -16.04 -17.00 21.12
CA CYS A 405 -15.15 -17.87 20.38
C CYS A 405 -13.72 -17.84 20.95
N TYR A 406 -13.22 -16.64 21.24
CA TYR A 406 -11.92 -16.46 21.87
C TYR A 406 -11.88 -17.11 23.25
N ASP A 407 -12.88 -16.90 24.09
CA ASP A 407 -12.97 -17.48 25.43
C ASP A 407 -12.98 -19.02 25.36
N ALA A 408 -13.81 -19.60 24.48
CA ALA A 408 -13.91 -21.04 24.28
C ALA A 408 -12.62 -21.67 23.71
N LEU A 409 -11.83 -20.93 22.92
CA LEU A 409 -10.51 -21.35 22.45
C LEU A 409 -9.40 -21.07 23.47
N SER A 410 -9.56 -20.05 24.32
CA SER A 410 -8.59 -19.65 25.34
C SER A 410 -8.57 -20.61 26.52
N ASP A 411 -9.72 -21.24 26.84
CA ASP A 411 -9.81 -22.35 27.79
C ASP A 411 -8.97 -23.56 27.36
N MET A 412 -8.45 -23.59 26.12
CA MET A 412 -7.61 -24.67 25.63
C MET A 412 -6.10 -24.48 25.84
N ASN A 413 -5.56 -23.31 26.23
CA ASN A 413 -4.14 -23.14 26.65
C ASN A 413 -3.87 -21.72 27.23
N GLY A 414 -3.49 -21.65 28.50
CA GLY A 414 -3.43 -20.40 29.28
C GLY A 414 -2.18 -19.53 29.10
N ASP A 415 -1.99 -18.92 27.93
CA ASP A 415 -0.97 -17.85 27.73
C ASP A 415 -1.47 -16.64 26.93
N SER A 416 -2.73 -16.66 26.47
CA SER A 416 -3.27 -15.59 25.64
C SER A 416 -3.44 -14.29 26.45
N GLY A 417 -2.75 -13.22 26.01
CA GLY A 417 -2.71 -11.91 26.68
C GLY A 417 -1.35 -11.57 27.33
N GLY A 418 -0.42 -12.52 27.45
CA GLY A 418 0.90 -12.26 28.06
C GLY A 418 1.83 -11.43 27.14
N PRO A 419 2.57 -10.44 27.67
CA PRO A 419 3.46 -9.61 26.86
C PRO A 419 4.67 -10.40 26.35
N ALA A 420 4.91 -10.34 25.05
CA ALA A 420 6.16 -10.80 24.44
C ALA A 420 7.21 -9.72 24.65
N GLN A 421 8.29 -10.04 25.36
CA GLN A 421 9.32 -9.06 25.71
C GLN A 421 10.67 -9.45 25.10
N VAL A 422 11.39 -8.44 24.59
CA VAL A 422 12.78 -8.55 24.15
C VAL A 422 13.63 -7.68 25.06
N LEU A 423 14.76 -8.21 25.52
CA LEU A 423 15.77 -7.43 26.22
C LEU A 423 16.52 -6.59 25.18
N ASP A 424 16.36 -5.26 25.26
CA ASP A 424 17.09 -4.30 24.44
C ASP A 424 17.96 -3.42 25.35
N GLY A 425 19.26 -3.70 25.36
CA GLY A 425 20.21 -3.13 26.32
C GLY A 425 19.93 -3.58 27.75
N CYS A 426 19.62 -2.63 28.64
CA CYS A 426 19.31 -2.88 30.06
C CYS A 426 17.80 -2.87 30.36
N ALA A 427 16.93 -2.80 29.34
CA ALA A 427 15.48 -2.70 29.52
C ALA A 427 14.72 -3.78 28.74
N TRP A 428 13.61 -4.26 29.30
CA TRP A 428 12.69 -5.18 28.62
C TRP A 428 11.64 -4.39 27.84
N ARG A 429 11.62 -4.54 26.52
CA ARG A 429 10.63 -3.92 25.64
C ARG A 429 9.54 -4.93 25.28
N VAL A 430 8.28 -4.57 25.47
CA VAL A 430 7.13 -5.35 24.95
C VAL A 430 7.07 -5.17 23.43
N VAL A 431 7.21 -6.27 22.69
CA VAL A 431 7.20 -6.30 21.21
C VAL A 431 5.92 -6.92 20.64
N GLY A 432 5.09 -7.49 21.49
CA GLY A 432 3.81 -8.08 21.09
C GLY A 432 3.02 -8.57 22.30
N VAL A 433 1.80 -9.02 22.05
CA VAL A 433 0.98 -9.73 23.03
C VAL A 433 0.75 -11.12 22.50
N THR A 434 0.95 -12.12 23.35
CA THR A 434 0.76 -13.53 23.00
C THR A 434 -0.70 -13.73 22.68
N SER A 435 -1.01 -14.04 21.42
CA SER A 435 -2.35 -14.38 20.98
C SER A 435 -2.62 -15.85 21.29
N VAL A 436 -1.67 -16.74 20.98
CA VAL A 436 -1.74 -18.18 21.24
C VAL A 436 -0.33 -18.74 21.51
N GLY A 437 -0.16 -19.48 22.60
CA GLY A 437 1.11 -20.13 22.99
C GLY A 437 0.87 -21.42 23.78
N ARG A 438 1.88 -22.31 23.79
CA ARG A 438 1.79 -23.64 24.45
C ARG A 438 2.13 -23.58 25.95
N ALA A 439 3.07 -22.73 26.35
CA ALA A 439 3.50 -22.52 27.73
C ALA A 439 4.30 -21.21 27.87
N CYS A 440 4.02 -20.44 28.92
CA CYS A 440 4.66 -19.15 29.19
C CYS A 440 6.19 -19.30 29.24
N GLY A 441 6.89 -18.55 28.37
CA GLY A 441 8.35 -18.46 28.38
C GLY A 441 9.10 -19.76 28.05
N ALA A 442 8.43 -20.78 27.49
CA ALA A 442 9.10 -22.03 27.13
C ALA A 442 10.13 -21.80 26.00
N PRO A 443 11.43 -22.04 26.24
CA PRO A 443 12.46 -21.76 25.24
C PRO A 443 12.25 -22.60 23.98
N ARG A 444 12.42 -21.97 22.80
CA ARG A 444 12.28 -22.57 21.46
C ARG A 444 10.88 -23.11 21.13
N THR A 445 9.84 -22.63 21.80
CA THR A 445 8.45 -22.97 21.44
C THR A 445 7.84 -21.82 20.63
N PRO A 446 7.37 -22.05 19.39
CA PRO A 446 6.74 -21.00 18.60
C PRO A 446 5.39 -20.61 19.21
N ALA A 447 5.10 -19.32 19.19
CA ALA A 447 3.83 -18.73 19.62
C ALA A 447 3.41 -17.65 18.63
N LEU A 448 2.09 -17.43 18.52
CA LEU A 448 1.53 -16.37 17.70
C LEU A 448 1.41 -15.13 18.56
N TYR A 449 1.97 -14.02 18.07
CA TYR A 449 1.94 -12.74 18.74
C TYR A 449 1.17 -11.74 17.88
N ALA A 450 0.26 -11.00 18.51
CA ALA A 450 -0.26 -9.78 17.93
C ALA A 450 0.79 -8.69 18.12
N THR A 451 1.19 -8.04 17.03
CA THR A 451 2.09 -6.88 17.11
C THR A 451 1.34 -5.75 17.79
N VAL A 452 1.85 -5.27 18.91
CA VAL A 452 1.27 -4.10 19.57
C VAL A 452 1.91 -2.86 18.97
N LEU A 453 1.12 -2.06 18.26
CA LEU A 453 1.58 -0.74 17.84
C LEU A 453 1.77 0.12 19.10
N ARG A 454 2.89 0.85 19.14
CA ARG A 454 3.34 1.58 20.33
C ARG A 454 2.30 2.56 20.86
N GLU A 455 1.43 3.08 19.98
CA GLU A 455 0.34 3.99 20.34
C GLU A 455 -0.74 3.37 21.23
N PHE A 456 -0.84 2.03 21.32
CA PHE A 456 -1.85 1.33 22.14
C PHE A 456 -1.36 0.91 23.53
N VAL A 457 -0.10 1.22 23.89
CA VAL A 457 0.45 0.94 25.23
C VAL A 457 0.15 2.14 26.13
N ALA A 458 -0.94 2.04 26.90
CA ALA A 458 -1.42 3.15 27.73
C ALA A 458 -0.50 3.52 28.91
N ALA A 459 0.28 2.57 29.43
CA ALA A 459 1.28 2.79 30.48
C ALA A 459 2.29 1.64 30.53
N VAL A 460 3.55 1.95 30.87
CA VAL A 460 4.59 0.97 31.23
C VAL A 460 4.83 1.11 32.73
N ILE A 461 4.47 0.10 33.51
CA ILE A 461 4.71 0.09 34.96
C ILE A 461 5.99 -0.70 35.23
N THR A 462 7.05 0.02 35.61
CA THR A 462 8.29 -0.59 36.10
C THR A 462 8.17 -0.76 37.61
N MET A 463 8.07 -2.00 38.08
CA MET A 463 8.20 -2.29 39.51
C MET A 463 9.66 -2.59 39.83
N TYR A 464 10.22 -1.84 40.78
CA TYR A 464 11.54 -2.08 41.38
C TYR A 464 11.42 -3.02 42.57
#